data_AF-A0A7W9S5H7-F1
#
_entry.id   AF-A0A7W9S5H7-F1
#
_cell.length_a   1.000
_cell.length_b   1.000
_cell.length_c   1.000
_cell.angle_alpha   90.00
_cell.angle_beta   90.00
_cell.angle_gamma   90.00
#
_symmetry.space_group_name_H-M   'P 1'
#
loop_
_entity.id
_entity.type
_entity.pdbx_description
1 polymer ?
#
loop_
_entity_poly.entity_id
_entity_poly.type
_entity_poly.pdbx_seq_one_letter_code
_entity_poly.pdbx_strand_id
1 'polypeptide(L)'
;MPDYTIETMYHLPVYRRRTYRAATVAQACRLAVEDEDWAAGSLDHDSAEETFVTGIWDGADAAWSGSALPVPAQFEETVQRKAGHFETLLGLLKMMLADVRAGRASSEEWVERAEQAVGLGEAILAGARGPDPQGRDGDPRPDRGEDAQEHLSLAATAAERDAVLTGLRLLQRAIETDSLAPLLRDILTNGGAHPGLDPDAIDTLCERLNIQGGHQDRH
;
A
#
# COMPACT_ATOMS: atom_id res chain seq x y z
N MET A 1 11.25 4.17 -28.04
CA MET A 1 10.63 4.59 -26.76
C MET A 1 10.37 3.31 -25.98
N PRO A 2 10.57 3.26 -24.65
CA PRO A 2 10.16 2.11 -23.86
C PRO A 2 8.63 2.03 -23.80
N ASP A 3 8.10 0.81 -23.75
CA ASP A 3 6.67 0.56 -23.53
C ASP A 3 6.45 0.21 -22.06
N TYR A 4 5.37 0.73 -21.48
CA TYR A 4 4.96 0.42 -20.12
C TYR A 4 3.51 -0.04 -20.11
N THR A 5 3.24 -1.10 -19.37
CA THR A 5 1.88 -1.52 -19.08
C THR A 5 1.43 -0.88 -17.77
N ILE A 6 0.30 -0.17 -17.77
CA ILE A 6 -0.23 0.55 -16.62
C ILE A 6 -1.61 0.02 -16.27
N GLU A 7 -1.81 -0.39 -15.02
CA GLU A 7 -3.12 -0.78 -14.50
C GLU A 7 -3.71 0.38 -13.68
N THR A 8 -4.99 0.67 -13.94
CA THR A 8 -5.74 1.70 -13.23
C THR A 8 -7.03 1.16 -12.66
N MET A 9 -7.39 1.62 -11.47
CA MET A 9 -8.64 1.29 -10.79
C MET A 9 -9.36 2.59 -10.39
N TYR A 10 -10.69 2.50 -10.19
CA TYR A 10 -11.48 3.51 -9.50
C TYR A 10 -12.47 2.82 -8.56
N HIS A 11 -12.85 3.50 -7.48
CA HIS A 11 -13.83 2.98 -6.53
C HIS A 11 -15.25 3.33 -6.98
N LEU A 12 -16.16 2.37 -6.85
CA LEU A 12 -17.58 2.55 -7.08
C LEU A 12 -18.32 2.38 -5.75
N PRO A 13 -18.81 3.46 -5.12
CA PRO A 13 -19.42 3.36 -3.81
C PRO A 13 -20.75 2.60 -3.87
N VAL A 14 -20.96 1.75 -2.86
CA VAL A 14 -22.24 1.07 -2.62
C VAL A 14 -22.92 1.73 -1.43
N TYR A 15 -24.13 2.23 -1.62
CA TYR A 15 -24.92 2.81 -0.54
C TYR A 15 -26.09 1.92 -0.16
N ARG A 16 -26.34 1.82 1.14
CA ARG A 16 -27.57 1.23 1.70
C ARG A 16 -28.32 2.31 2.49
N ARG A 17 -29.63 2.40 2.29
CA ARG A 17 -30.51 3.29 3.05
C ARG A 17 -31.46 2.44 3.89
N ARG A 18 -31.39 2.59 5.22
CA ARG A 18 -32.24 1.87 6.17
C ARG A 18 -32.60 2.78 7.35
N THR A 19 -33.74 2.51 7.97
CA THR A 19 -34.18 3.22 9.17
C THR A 19 -33.82 2.41 10.41
N TYR A 20 -33.11 3.02 11.35
CA TYR A 20 -32.72 2.40 12.63
C TYR A 20 -33.44 3.12 13.78
N ARG A 21 -34.11 2.36 14.64
CA ARG A 21 -34.79 2.89 15.83
C ARG A 21 -33.83 2.80 17.02
N ALA A 22 -33.47 3.95 17.58
CA ALA A 22 -32.60 4.03 18.74
C ALA A 22 -32.97 5.25 19.61
N ALA A 23 -32.47 5.29 20.85
CA ALA A 23 -32.71 6.43 21.74
C ALA A 23 -31.84 7.65 21.37
N THR A 24 -30.73 7.44 20.66
CA THR A 24 -29.83 8.51 20.19
C THR A 24 -29.32 8.26 18.78
N VAL A 25 -28.87 9.33 18.11
CA VAL A 25 -28.23 9.25 16.79
C VAL A 25 -26.99 8.36 16.84
N ALA A 26 -26.14 8.49 17.87
CA ALA A 26 -24.93 7.67 17.98
C ALA A 26 -25.25 6.16 18.13
N GLN A 27 -26.34 5.82 18.82
CA GLN A 27 -26.81 4.43 18.88
C GLN A 27 -27.34 3.97 17.52
N ALA A 28 -28.10 4.80 16.79
CA ALA A 28 -28.56 4.49 15.44
C ALA A 28 -27.37 4.28 14.47
N CYS A 29 -26.33 5.10 14.55
CA CYS A 29 -25.10 4.94 13.75
C CYS A 29 -24.37 3.65 14.07
N ARG A 30 -24.26 3.25 15.34
CA ARG A 30 -23.66 1.95 15.70
C ARG A 30 -24.45 0.79 15.10
N LEU A 31 -25.77 0.80 15.25
CA LEU A 31 -26.63 -0.20 14.62
C LEU A 31 -26.47 -0.25 13.10
N ALA A 32 -26.27 0.92 12.45
CA ALA A 32 -26.06 0.98 11.01
C ALA A 32 -24.72 0.39 10.56
N VAL A 33 -23.65 0.57 11.36
CA VAL A 33 -22.31 0.00 11.10
C VAL A 33 -22.28 -1.49 11.38
N GLU A 34 -22.98 -1.96 12.43
CA GLU A 34 -23.07 -3.38 12.81
C GLU A 34 -24.00 -4.20 11.89
N ASP A 35 -24.85 -3.55 11.10
CA ASP A 35 -25.77 -4.21 10.17
C ASP A 35 -25.03 -4.68 8.91
N GLU A 36 -24.77 -5.99 8.83
CA GLU A 36 -24.08 -6.65 7.72
C GLU A 36 -25.00 -6.95 6.51
N ASP A 37 -26.30 -6.66 6.57
CA ASP A 37 -27.25 -6.99 5.49
C ASP A 37 -27.22 -5.98 4.34
N TRP A 38 -26.37 -6.24 3.35
CA TRP A 38 -26.22 -5.40 2.16
C TRP A 38 -27.17 -5.74 1.00
N ALA A 39 -28.19 -6.57 1.21
CA ALA A 39 -29.07 -7.03 0.13
C ALA A 39 -29.83 -5.89 -0.61
N ALA A 40 -30.07 -4.77 0.08
CA ALA A 40 -30.68 -3.56 -0.49
C ALA A 40 -29.65 -2.48 -0.88
N GLY A 41 -28.36 -2.82 -0.95
CA GLY A 41 -27.30 -1.93 -1.42
C GLY A 41 -27.49 -1.58 -2.91
N SER A 42 -27.16 -0.35 -3.27
CA SER A 42 -27.14 0.11 -4.67
C SER A 42 -25.79 0.72 -4.99
N LEU A 43 -25.25 0.37 -6.14
CA LEU A 43 -24.10 1.04 -6.73
C LEU A 43 -24.50 2.46 -7.12
N ASP A 44 -23.57 3.39 -6.95
CA ASP A 44 -23.70 4.78 -7.41
C ASP A 44 -22.64 5.09 -8.46
N HIS A 45 -23.04 4.97 -9.72
CA HIS A 45 -22.18 5.21 -10.89
C HIS A 45 -21.89 6.69 -11.13
N ASP A 46 -22.73 7.59 -10.60
CA ASP A 46 -22.58 9.03 -10.80
C ASP A 46 -21.58 9.64 -9.79
N SER A 47 -21.27 8.91 -8.72
CA SER A 47 -20.31 9.32 -7.67
C SER A 47 -18.96 8.59 -7.75
N ALA A 48 -18.61 8.00 -8.90
CA ALA A 48 -17.29 7.39 -9.09
C ALA A 48 -16.18 8.46 -8.92
N GLU A 49 -15.33 8.29 -7.90
CA GLU A 49 -14.50 9.39 -7.39
C GLU A 49 -13.24 9.65 -8.23
N GLU A 50 -12.31 8.71 -8.21
CA GLU A 50 -10.96 8.92 -8.72
C GLU A 50 -10.44 7.67 -9.44
N THR A 51 -9.83 7.87 -10.60
CA THR A 51 -8.99 6.85 -11.24
C THR A 51 -7.54 7.00 -10.76
N PHE A 52 -6.99 5.93 -10.21
CA PHE A 52 -5.63 5.85 -9.70
C PHE A 52 -4.90 4.64 -10.27
N VAL A 53 -3.57 4.66 -10.22
CA VAL A 53 -2.72 3.57 -10.73
C VAL A 53 -2.52 2.54 -9.63
N THR A 54 -2.74 1.28 -9.95
CA THR A 54 -2.54 0.13 -9.04
C THR A 54 -1.30 -0.67 -9.38
N GLY A 55 -0.78 -0.56 -10.60
CA GLY A 55 0.42 -1.27 -11.02
C GLY A 55 1.05 -0.71 -12.30
N ILE A 56 2.37 -0.91 -12.42
CA ILE A 56 3.19 -0.53 -13.56
C ILE A 56 4.14 -1.69 -13.85
N TRP A 57 4.30 -2.06 -15.12
CA TRP A 57 5.24 -3.09 -15.56
C TRP A 57 6.05 -2.62 -16.77
N ASP A 58 7.33 -3.03 -16.83
CA ASP A 58 8.19 -2.80 -17.99
C ASP A 58 7.81 -3.76 -19.13
N GLY A 59 7.58 -3.19 -20.32
CA GLY A 59 7.18 -3.91 -21.52
C GLY A 59 5.69 -3.80 -21.85
N ALA A 60 5.38 -4.09 -23.12
CA ALA A 60 4.01 -4.16 -23.62
C ALA A 60 3.31 -5.44 -23.14
N ASP A 61 2.05 -5.31 -22.74
CA ASP A 61 1.19 -6.40 -22.26
C ASP A 61 1.81 -7.20 -21.10
N ALA A 62 2.60 -6.53 -20.27
CA ALA A 62 3.42 -7.11 -19.22
C ALA A 62 2.71 -7.19 -17.86
N ALA A 63 1.44 -6.79 -17.77
CA ALA A 63 0.66 -6.87 -16.53
C ALA A 63 0.73 -8.29 -15.97
N TRP A 64 1.13 -8.40 -14.69
CA TRP A 64 1.21 -9.67 -13.95
C TRP A 64 2.22 -10.71 -14.47
N SER A 65 2.98 -10.40 -15.53
CA SER A 65 3.96 -11.29 -16.16
C SER A 65 5.36 -10.70 -16.25
N GLY A 66 5.48 -9.37 -16.32
CA GLY A 66 6.73 -8.63 -16.36
C GLY A 66 7.20 -8.13 -15.00
N SER A 67 8.34 -7.43 -15.00
CA SER A 67 8.90 -6.80 -13.79
C SER A 67 8.04 -5.61 -13.38
N ALA A 68 7.50 -5.64 -12.16
CA ALA A 68 6.71 -4.55 -11.61
C ALA A 68 7.61 -3.37 -11.20
N LEU A 69 7.16 -2.16 -11.51
CA LEU A 69 7.80 -0.90 -11.13
C LEU A 69 6.98 -0.23 -10.00
N PRO A 70 7.63 0.53 -9.10
CA PRO A 70 6.91 1.26 -8.07
C PRO A 70 6.01 2.33 -8.70
N VAL A 71 4.76 2.41 -8.23
CA VAL A 71 3.83 3.47 -8.62
C VAL A 71 4.30 4.78 -7.99
N PRO A 72 4.51 5.85 -8.78
CA PRO A 72 4.85 7.14 -8.19
C PRO A 72 3.69 7.70 -7.37
N ALA A 73 3.98 8.23 -6.18
CA ALA A 73 2.99 8.65 -5.20
C ALA A 73 1.92 9.63 -5.73
N GLN A 74 2.25 10.45 -6.73
CA GLN A 74 1.29 11.38 -7.35
C GLN A 74 0.17 10.68 -8.16
N PHE A 75 0.33 9.39 -8.48
CA PHE A 75 -0.64 8.57 -9.20
C PHE A 75 -1.38 7.56 -8.32
N GLU A 76 -1.01 7.46 -7.04
CA GLU A 76 -1.74 6.68 -6.05
C GLU A 76 -3.11 7.30 -5.76
N GLU A 77 -3.99 6.51 -5.15
CA GLU A 77 -5.30 6.99 -4.68
C GLU A 77 -5.14 8.17 -3.71
N THR A 78 -6.01 9.18 -3.81
CA THR A 78 -5.97 10.39 -2.96
C THR A 78 -5.98 10.07 -1.47
N VAL A 79 -6.68 9.01 -1.04
CA VAL A 79 -6.65 8.57 0.37
C VAL A 79 -5.26 8.10 0.79
N GLN A 80 -4.58 7.32 -0.05
CA GLN A 80 -3.20 6.86 0.22
C GLN A 80 -2.22 8.03 0.20
N ARG A 81 -2.38 8.95 -0.75
CA ARG A 81 -1.60 10.19 -0.83
C ARG A 81 -1.75 11.03 0.44
N LYS A 82 -2.96 11.18 0.96
CA LYS A 82 -3.23 11.86 2.24
C LYS A 82 -2.60 11.12 3.41
N ALA A 83 -2.67 9.79 3.44
CA ALA A 83 -2.08 8.97 4.50
C ALA A 83 -0.55 9.08 4.54
N GLY A 84 0.13 8.87 3.40
CA GLY A 84 1.57 9.04 3.30
C GLY A 84 2.02 10.47 3.61
N HIS A 85 1.25 11.47 3.17
CA HIS A 85 1.55 12.86 3.48
C HIS A 85 1.34 13.21 4.97
N PHE A 86 0.36 12.59 5.63
CA PHE A 86 0.12 12.78 7.07
C PHE A 86 1.33 12.36 7.91
N GLU A 87 2.03 11.29 7.55
CA GLU A 87 3.26 10.89 8.24
C GLU A 87 4.36 11.95 8.14
N THR A 88 4.51 12.55 6.95
CA THR A 88 5.46 13.64 6.70
C THR A 88 5.13 14.87 7.56
N LEU A 89 3.86 15.31 7.54
CA LEU A 89 3.40 16.44 8.34
C LEU A 89 3.56 16.19 9.85
N LEU A 90 3.23 14.98 10.32
CA LEU A 90 3.38 14.60 11.72
C LEU A 90 4.86 14.58 12.14
N GLY A 91 5.76 14.11 11.27
CA GLY A 91 7.20 14.16 11.49
C GLY A 91 7.71 15.59 11.65
N LEU A 92 7.36 16.48 10.73
CA LEU A 92 7.72 17.90 10.78
C LEU A 92 7.19 18.58 12.05
N LEU A 93 5.92 18.33 12.40
CA LEU A 93 5.31 18.86 13.61
C LEU A 93 6.06 18.42 14.89
N LYS A 94 6.46 17.14 14.96
CA LYS A 94 7.24 16.61 16.09
C LYS A 94 8.58 17.33 16.22
N MET A 95 9.29 17.56 15.10
CA MET A 95 10.57 18.24 15.09
C MET A 95 10.44 19.70 15.55
N MET A 96 9.49 20.45 14.99
CA MET A 96 9.21 21.83 15.39
C MET A 96 8.81 21.94 16.88
N LEU A 97 7.97 21.01 17.35
CA LEU A 97 7.60 20.96 18.77
C LEU A 97 8.80 20.68 19.69
N ALA A 98 9.75 19.85 19.24
CA ALA A 98 10.98 19.59 20.00
C ALA A 98 11.86 20.85 20.12
N ASP A 99 11.98 21.64 19.05
CA ASP A 99 12.73 22.91 19.07
C ASP A 99 12.07 23.94 20.00
N VAL A 100 10.74 24.10 19.91
CA VAL A 100 9.97 24.97 20.80
C VAL A 100 10.18 24.59 22.26
N ARG A 101 10.10 23.29 22.59
CA ARG A 101 10.34 22.79 23.95
C ARG A 101 11.77 23.02 24.43
N ALA A 102 12.73 22.99 23.52
CA ALA A 102 14.13 23.25 23.81
C ALA A 102 14.48 24.76 23.85
N GLY A 103 13.52 25.64 23.55
CA GLY A 103 13.74 27.09 23.48
C GLY A 103 14.67 27.49 22.32
N ARG A 104 14.72 26.70 21.24
CA ARG A 104 15.55 26.96 20.06
C ARG A 104 14.67 27.35 18.87
N ALA A 105 15.23 28.14 17.96
CA ALA A 105 14.61 28.35 16.66
C ALA A 105 14.81 27.12 15.78
N SER A 106 13.80 26.75 15.00
CA SER A 106 13.96 25.73 13.95
C SER A 106 14.87 26.26 12.85
N SER A 107 15.66 25.37 12.25
CA SER A 107 16.56 25.75 11.16
C SER A 107 15.79 26.13 9.89
N GLU A 108 16.40 26.95 9.03
CA GLU A 108 15.84 27.33 7.74
C GLU A 108 15.50 26.11 6.87
N GLU A 109 16.35 25.08 6.90
CA GLU A 109 16.11 23.81 6.19
C GLU A 109 14.81 23.11 6.64
N TRP A 110 14.48 23.15 7.93
CA TRP A 110 13.24 22.56 8.45
C TRP A 110 12.02 23.42 8.10
N VAL A 111 12.17 24.74 8.08
CA VAL A 111 11.12 25.67 7.67
C VAL A 111 10.80 25.49 6.19
N GLU A 112 11.81 25.43 5.33
CA GLU A 112 11.64 25.19 3.88
C GLU A 112 10.95 23.84 3.61
N ARG A 113 11.37 22.77 4.29
CA ARG A 113 10.71 21.46 4.19
C ARG A 113 9.25 21.51 4.62
N ALA A 114 8.92 22.29 5.64
CA ALA A 114 7.55 22.46 6.09
C ALA A 114 6.71 23.26 5.08
N GLU A 115 7.25 24.31 4.47
CA GLU A 115 6.57 25.06 3.40
C GLU A 115 6.27 24.17 2.19
N GLN A 116 7.23 23.35 1.76
CA GLN A 116 7.03 22.39 0.67
C GLN A 116 5.97 21.33 1.03
N ALA A 117 6.02 20.81 2.26
CA ALA A 117 5.02 19.85 2.73
C ALA A 117 3.62 20.47 2.76
N VAL A 118 3.47 21.72 3.24
CA VAL A 118 2.20 22.44 3.21
C VAL A 118 1.68 22.58 1.78
N GLY A 119 2.53 23.01 0.84
CA GLY A 119 2.14 23.14 -0.57
C GLY A 119 1.69 21.81 -1.19
N LEU A 120 2.37 20.70 -0.88
CA LEU A 120 1.95 19.37 -1.34
C LEU A 120 0.61 18.95 -0.71
N GLY A 121 0.42 19.23 0.59
CA GLY A 121 -0.83 18.95 1.29
C GLY A 121 -2.02 19.71 0.69
N GLU A 122 -1.84 20.99 0.38
CA GLU A 122 -2.84 21.82 -0.30
C GLU A 122 -3.18 21.27 -1.70
N ALA A 123 -2.18 20.85 -2.46
CA ALA A 123 -2.39 20.24 -3.77
C ALA A 123 -3.18 18.93 -3.67
N ILE A 124 -2.84 18.05 -2.72
CA ILE A 124 -3.58 16.81 -2.46
C ILE A 124 -5.03 17.10 -2.07
N LEU A 125 -5.28 18.11 -1.24
CA LEU A 125 -6.64 18.51 -0.84
C LEU A 125 -7.45 19.04 -2.02
N ALA A 126 -6.82 19.72 -2.95
CA ALA A 126 -7.45 20.18 -4.20
C ALA A 126 -7.66 19.06 -5.23
N GLY A 127 -7.24 17.81 -4.93
CA GLY A 127 -7.27 16.69 -5.88
C GLY A 127 -6.24 16.82 -7.01
N ALA A 128 -5.33 17.80 -6.94
CA ALA A 128 -4.28 17.97 -7.92
C ALA A 128 -3.25 16.86 -7.73
N ARG A 129 -2.82 16.23 -8.83
CA ARG A 129 -1.60 15.43 -8.84
C ARG A 129 -0.46 16.43 -8.71
N GLY A 130 0.37 16.29 -7.67
CA GLY A 130 1.44 17.23 -7.35
C GLY A 130 2.41 17.41 -8.52
N PRO A 131 3.38 18.35 -8.42
CA PRO A 131 4.40 18.49 -9.46
C PRO A 131 5.14 17.16 -9.67
N ASP A 132 5.41 16.83 -10.92
CA ASP A 132 6.25 15.68 -11.27
C ASP A 132 7.59 15.87 -10.54
N PRO A 133 8.08 14.90 -9.75
CA PRO A 133 9.43 14.97 -9.22
C PRO A 133 10.34 15.15 -10.42
N GLN A 134 10.98 16.32 -10.53
CA GLN A 134 11.71 16.71 -11.74
C GLN A 134 12.54 15.53 -12.24
N GLY A 135 12.18 15.05 -13.43
CA GLY A 135 12.86 13.95 -14.08
C GLY A 135 14.35 14.21 -14.07
N ARG A 136 15.10 13.30 -13.45
CA ARG A 136 16.50 13.10 -13.83
C ARG A 136 16.47 12.39 -15.19
N ASP A 137 16.01 13.12 -16.20
CA ASP A 137 16.06 12.70 -17.59
C ASP A 137 17.52 12.67 -18.01
N GLY A 138 17.99 11.47 -18.35
CA GLY A 138 19.17 11.29 -19.20
C GLY A 138 20.51 11.05 -18.52
N ASP A 139 20.60 10.15 -17.53
CA ASP A 139 21.89 9.48 -17.28
C ASP A 139 21.95 8.20 -18.14
N PRO A 140 22.95 8.00 -19.02
CA PRO A 140 23.07 6.78 -19.79
C PRO A 140 23.24 5.60 -18.81
N ARG A 141 22.29 4.66 -18.83
CA ARG A 141 22.38 3.42 -18.04
C ARG A 141 23.75 2.77 -18.30
N PRO A 142 24.60 2.57 -17.28
CA PRO A 142 25.69 1.63 -17.43
C PRO A 142 25.06 0.26 -17.56
N ASP A 143 25.46 -0.44 -18.62
CA ASP A 143 25.21 -1.87 -18.83
C ASP A 143 25.53 -2.63 -17.54
N ARG A 144 24.48 -2.99 -16.80
CA ARG A 144 24.58 -3.78 -15.58
C ARG A 144 23.65 -4.96 -15.78
N GLY A 145 24.29 -6.08 -16.08
CA GLY A 145 23.65 -7.37 -16.21
C GLY A 145 22.77 -7.71 -15.00
N GLU A 146 21.82 -8.58 -15.33
CA GLU A 146 21.05 -9.51 -14.50
C GLU A 146 21.27 -9.49 -12.97
N ASP A 147 20.13 -9.63 -12.29
CA ASP A 147 19.93 -10.03 -10.88
C ASP A 147 19.78 -8.89 -9.85
N ALA A 148 18.61 -8.26 -9.84
CA ALA A 148 18.07 -7.65 -8.63
C ALA A 148 16.54 -7.76 -8.60
N GLN A 149 16.04 -8.85 -8.03
CA GLN A 149 14.64 -8.93 -7.60
C GLN A 149 14.45 -7.90 -6.48
N GLU A 150 13.78 -6.78 -6.77
CA GLU A 150 13.46 -5.79 -5.75
C GLU A 150 12.39 -6.37 -4.82
N HIS A 151 12.83 -6.88 -3.67
CA HIS A 151 11.94 -7.41 -2.65
C HIS A 151 11.17 -6.26 -2.00
N LEU A 152 9.85 -6.21 -2.22
CA LEU A 152 8.92 -5.37 -1.46
C LEU A 152 9.15 -5.60 0.05
N SER A 153 9.72 -4.60 0.71
CA SER A 153 9.89 -4.54 2.15
C SER A 153 8.57 -4.09 2.77
N LEU A 154 7.70 -5.05 3.13
CA LEU A 154 6.50 -4.75 3.92
C LEU A 154 6.94 -4.40 5.35
N ALA A 155 6.71 -3.17 5.80
CA ALA A 155 6.91 -2.80 7.20
C ALA A 155 5.83 -3.48 8.04
N ALA A 156 6.17 -4.60 8.69
CA ALA A 156 5.27 -5.36 9.55
C ALA A 156 5.73 -5.28 11.02
N THR A 157 4.79 -5.13 11.94
CA THR A 157 5.03 -5.28 13.38
C THR A 157 5.49 -6.71 13.71
N ALA A 158 6.09 -6.91 14.88
CA ALA A 158 6.50 -8.25 15.33
C ALA A 158 5.31 -9.25 15.37
N ALA A 159 4.13 -8.79 15.79
CA ALA A 159 2.93 -9.62 15.82
C ALA A 159 2.42 -9.99 14.41
N GLU A 160 2.45 -9.05 13.46
CA GLU A 160 2.09 -9.32 12.06
C GLU A 160 3.09 -10.28 11.42
N ARG A 161 4.38 -10.12 11.71
CA ARG A 161 5.44 -11.04 11.26
C ARG A 161 5.19 -12.46 11.77
N ASP A 162 4.90 -12.62 13.06
CA ASP A 162 4.62 -13.93 13.66
C ASP A 162 3.35 -14.57 13.06
N ALA A 163 2.33 -13.76 12.77
CA ALA A 163 1.12 -14.23 12.10
C ALA A 163 1.40 -14.72 10.66
N VAL A 164 2.21 -13.96 9.91
CA VAL A 164 2.64 -14.34 8.55
C VAL A 164 3.48 -15.62 8.58
N LEU A 165 4.44 -15.74 9.50
CA LEU A 165 5.25 -16.97 9.67
C LEU A 165 4.37 -18.17 10.02
N THR A 166 3.38 -17.98 10.90
CA THR A 166 2.42 -19.03 11.26
C THR A 166 1.60 -19.46 10.04
N GLY A 167 1.11 -18.51 9.25
CA GLY A 167 0.38 -18.77 8.00
C GLY A 167 1.22 -19.55 6.98
N LEU A 168 2.50 -19.20 6.82
CA LEU A 168 3.44 -19.91 5.95
C LEU A 168 3.69 -21.36 6.41
N ARG A 169 3.77 -21.61 7.72
CA ARG A 169 3.90 -22.98 8.26
C ARG A 169 2.64 -23.81 8.08
N LEU A 170 1.47 -23.20 8.22
CA LEU A 170 0.20 -23.86 7.91
C LEU A 170 0.09 -24.20 6.42
N LEU A 171 0.52 -23.29 5.55
CA LEU A 171 0.58 -23.52 4.11
C LEU A 171 1.53 -24.67 3.75
N GLN A 172 2.74 -24.69 4.30
CA GLN A 172 3.71 -25.78 4.12
C GLN A 172 3.09 -27.14 4.49
N ARG A 173 2.43 -27.20 5.65
CA ARG A 173 1.75 -28.42 6.11
C ARG A 173 0.61 -28.84 5.18
N ALA A 174 -0.16 -27.88 4.66
CA ALA A 174 -1.26 -28.15 3.73
C ALA A 174 -0.75 -28.69 2.38
N ILE A 175 0.40 -28.21 1.91
CA ILE A 175 1.07 -28.69 0.69
C ILE A 175 1.60 -30.11 0.89
N GLU A 176 2.31 -30.38 1.98
CA GLU A 176 2.84 -31.72 2.30
C GLU A 176 1.76 -32.80 2.41
N THR A 177 0.57 -32.40 2.87
CA THR A 177 -0.58 -33.29 3.07
C THR A 177 -1.56 -33.29 1.90
N ASP A 178 -1.25 -32.55 0.83
CA ASP A 178 -2.12 -32.30 -0.33
C ASP A 178 -3.56 -31.92 0.04
N SER A 179 -3.72 -31.16 1.13
CA SER A 179 -5.02 -30.78 1.71
C SER A 179 -5.43 -29.34 1.39
N LEU A 180 -4.70 -28.68 0.48
CA LEU A 180 -4.95 -27.29 0.12
C LEU A 180 -6.25 -27.15 -0.70
N ALA A 181 -7.20 -26.38 -0.17
CA ALA A 181 -8.48 -26.11 -0.83
C ALA A 181 -8.26 -25.47 -2.22
N PRO A 182 -9.12 -25.76 -3.22
CA PRO A 182 -8.93 -25.26 -4.60
C PRO A 182 -8.80 -23.74 -4.70
N LEU A 183 -9.58 -22.98 -3.93
CA LEU A 183 -9.48 -21.52 -3.88
C LEU A 183 -8.11 -21.04 -3.39
N LEU A 184 -7.56 -21.69 -2.37
CA LEU A 184 -6.24 -21.33 -1.83
C LEU A 184 -5.12 -21.76 -2.78
N ARG A 185 -5.31 -22.85 -3.52
CA ARG A 185 -4.39 -23.29 -4.57
C ARG A 185 -4.39 -22.31 -5.75
N ASP A 186 -5.56 -21.82 -6.12
CA ASP A 186 -5.74 -20.79 -7.14
C ASP A 186 -5.02 -19.50 -6.75
N ILE A 187 -5.16 -19.06 -5.51
CA ILE A 187 -4.43 -17.90 -4.97
C ILE A 187 -2.91 -18.17 -4.95
N LEU A 188 -2.47 -19.33 -4.44
CA LEU A 188 -1.04 -19.67 -4.31
C LEU A 188 -0.32 -19.71 -5.66
N THR A 189 -1.00 -20.21 -6.69
CA THR A 189 -0.46 -20.37 -8.04
C THR A 189 -0.79 -19.20 -8.95
N ASN A 190 -1.56 -18.23 -8.46
CA ASN A 190 -2.18 -17.15 -9.23
C ASN A 190 -2.89 -17.71 -10.48
N GLY A 191 -3.92 -18.53 -10.28
CA GLY A 191 -4.66 -19.15 -11.39
C GLY A 191 -3.83 -20.14 -12.22
N GLY A 192 -2.75 -20.68 -11.67
CA GLY A 192 -1.81 -21.54 -12.38
C GLY A 192 -0.73 -20.81 -13.19
N ALA A 193 -0.63 -19.48 -13.09
CA ALA A 193 0.42 -18.70 -13.76
C ALA A 193 1.84 -19.09 -13.27
N HIS A 194 1.96 -19.52 -12.02
CA HIS A 194 3.20 -19.97 -11.40
C HIS A 194 2.99 -21.29 -10.63
N PRO A 195 4.05 -22.07 -10.39
CA PRO A 195 3.94 -23.33 -9.65
C PRO A 195 3.51 -23.16 -8.18
N GLY A 196 3.47 -21.91 -7.68
CA GLY A 196 3.35 -21.61 -6.26
C GLY A 196 4.69 -21.73 -5.53
N LEU A 197 4.65 -21.72 -4.21
CA LEU A 197 5.83 -21.95 -3.37
C LEU A 197 5.87 -23.42 -2.94
N ASP A 198 7.00 -24.07 -3.18
CA ASP A 198 7.28 -25.39 -2.61
C ASP A 198 7.76 -25.27 -1.14
N PRO A 199 7.84 -26.40 -0.40
CA PRO A 199 8.25 -26.36 1.01
C PRO A 199 9.62 -25.70 1.25
N ASP A 200 10.59 -25.89 0.36
CA ASP A 200 11.95 -25.35 0.50
C ASP A 200 11.98 -23.83 0.25
N ALA A 201 11.18 -23.36 -0.70
CA ALA A 201 10.98 -21.93 -0.97
C ALA A 201 10.23 -21.24 0.18
N ILE A 202 9.29 -21.93 0.83
CA ILE A 202 8.61 -21.43 2.03
C ILE A 202 9.59 -21.28 3.20
N ASP A 203 10.49 -22.25 3.38
CA ASP A 203 11.55 -22.16 4.40
C ASP A 203 12.47 -20.97 4.17
N THR A 204 12.93 -20.80 2.93
CA THR A 204 13.78 -19.66 2.52
C THR A 204 13.08 -18.31 2.76
N LEU A 205 11.77 -18.24 2.51
CA LEU A 205 10.97 -17.04 2.78
C LEU A 205 10.85 -16.76 4.28
N CYS A 206 10.62 -17.79 5.10
CA CYS A 206 10.56 -17.64 6.55
C CYS A 206 11.87 -17.12 7.14
N GLU A 207 13.01 -17.62 6.66
CA GLU A 207 14.34 -17.16 7.10
C GLU A 207 14.58 -15.69 6.76
N ARG A 208 14.22 -15.26 5.55
CA ARG A 208 14.33 -13.85 5.13
C ARG A 208 13.49 -12.92 6.00
N LEU A 209 12.25 -13.29 6.30
CA LEU A 209 11.35 -12.51 7.16
C LEU A 209 11.86 -12.43 8.61
N ASN A 210 12.47 -13.50 9.12
CA ASN A 210 13.09 -13.50 10.45
C ASN A 210 14.32 -12.59 10.52
N ILE A 211 15.16 -12.55 9.47
CA ILE A 211 16.36 -11.69 9.41
C ILE A 211 15.98 -10.21 9.33
N GLN A 212 14.97 -9.85 8.53
CA GLN A 212 14.47 -8.47 8.43
C GLN A 212 13.84 -7.97 9.74
N GLY A 213 13.29 -8.89 10.55
CA GLY A 213 12.73 -8.57 11.85
C GLY A 213 13.74 -8.26 12.96
N GLY A 214 14.96 -8.78 12.87
CA GLY A 214 16.00 -8.61 13.89
C GLY A 214 16.71 -7.25 13.85
N HIS A 215 16.51 -6.48 12.78
CA HIS A 215 17.10 -5.13 12.62
C HIS A 215 16.25 -4.00 13.23
N GLN A 216 14.99 -4.26 13.60
CA GLN A 216 14.09 -3.24 14.15
C GLN A 216 14.10 -3.13 15.68
N ASP A 217 14.67 -4.09 16.42
CA ASP A 217 14.67 -4.11 17.90
C ASP A 217 16.00 -3.66 18.55
N ARG A 218 16.89 -2.99 17.80
CA ARG A 218 18.06 -2.31 18.38
C ARG A 218 18.09 -0.85 17.96
N HIS A 219 17.25 -0.02 18.56
CA HIS A 219 17.55 1.38 18.89
C HIS A 219 16.55 1.93 19.91
#